data_AF-A0A0H4VYQ3-F1
#
_entry.id   AF-A0A0H4VYQ3-F1
#
_cell.length_a   1.000
_cell.length_b   1.000
_cell.length_c   1.000
_cell.angle_alpha   90.00
_cell.angle_beta   90.00
_cell.angle_gamma   90.00
#
_symmetry.space_group_name_H-M   'P 1'
#
loop_
_entity.id
_entity.type
_entity.pdbx_description
1 polymer ?
#
loop_
_entity_poly.entity_id
_entity_poly.type
_entity_poly.pdbx_seq_one_letter_code
_entity_poly.pdbx_strand_id
1 'polypeptide(L)'
;MFLESIAYNLANLTKFTGRDSRSTFWWYILFLLIVQFVIGLLASIPLVVGTTSAAIDAAQSGMSEAQMEVQLFNKMADMVGLTTWISVITSAIITLLALASFGRRLHDGGFSELWAAIPLMTQAATIYFSITMIDKAKDMLLTAGNAENTEALAAQMSANPMSYIGWIGYLAVITFGMMRSEPTTNQYGEVPKAPGY
;
A
#
# COMPACT_ATOMS: atom_id res chain seq x y z
N MET A 1 3.00 -12.02 -23.06
CA MET A 1 1.86 -11.46 -22.29
C MET A 1 2.25 -10.78 -20.95
N PHE A 2 2.76 -11.48 -19.93
CA PHE A 2 3.09 -10.86 -18.62
C PHE A 2 4.21 -9.80 -18.72
N LEU A 3 5.40 -10.20 -19.18
CA LEU A 3 6.54 -9.29 -19.32
C LEU A 3 6.28 -8.15 -20.32
N GLU A 4 5.57 -8.43 -21.41
CA GLU A 4 5.14 -7.41 -22.38
C GLU A 4 4.25 -6.35 -21.72
N SER A 5 3.30 -6.75 -20.88
CA SER A 5 2.41 -5.81 -20.18
C SER A 5 3.18 -4.91 -19.22
N ILE A 6 4.21 -5.44 -18.55
CA ILE A 6 5.10 -4.67 -17.68
C ILE A 6 5.90 -3.67 -18.50
N ALA A 7 6.64 -4.14 -19.51
CA ALA A 7 7.47 -3.28 -20.35
C ALA A 7 6.65 -2.18 -21.03
N TYR A 8 5.47 -2.53 -21.56
CA TYR A 8 4.54 -1.59 -22.16
C TYR A 8 4.08 -0.51 -21.17
N ASN A 9 3.61 -0.87 -19.97
CA ASN A 9 3.11 0.12 -19.02
C ASN A 9 4.23 0.99 -18.45
N LEU A 10 5.43 0.43 -18.21
CA LEU A 10 6.60 1.19 -17.77
C LEU A 10 7.10 2.17 -18.84
N ALA A 11 7.00 1.82 -20.11
CA ALA A 11 7.29 2.74 -21.21
C ALA A 11 6.23 3.86 -21.37
N ASN A 12 5.05 3.69 -20.78
CA ASN A 12 3.89 4.57 -20.92
C ASN A 12 3.41 5.15 -19.57
N LEU A 13 4.32 5.35 -18.60
CA LEU A 13 3.98 5.84 -17.26
C LEU A 13 3.32 7.22 -17.22
N THR A 14 3.59 8.06 -18.22
CA THR A 14 3.04 9.43 -18.31
C THR A 14 2.00 9.58 -19.42
N LYS A 15 1.67 8.50 -20.13
CA LYS A 15 0.76 8.52 -21.28
C LYS A 15 -0.67 8.17 -20.87
N PHE A 16 -1.45 9.15 -20.44
CA PHE A 16 -2.83 8.91 -19.98
C PHE A 16 -3.83 8.60 -21.10
N THR A 17 -3.47 8.94 -22.34
CA THR A 17 -4.33 8.72 -23.50
C THR A 17 -4.21 7.29 -24.04
N GLY A 18 -5.26 6.85 -24.74
CA GLY A 18 -5.35 5.50 -25.28
C GLY A 18 -6.11 4.55 -24.36
N ARG A 19 -6.05 3.26 -24.71
CA ARG A 19 -6.84 2.19 -24.10
C ARG A 19 -5.95 1.00 -23.77
N ASP A 20 -6.13 0.44 -22.59
CA ASP A 20 -5.45 -0.79 -22.17
C ASP A 20 -6.46 -1.93 -22.05
N SER A 21 -6.15 -3.05 -22.70
CA SER A 21 -6.94 -4.27 -22.58
C SER A 21 -6.96 -4.75 -21.13
N ARG A 22 -8.01 -5.50 -20.74
CA ARG A 22 -8.11 -6.12 -19.40
C ARG A 22 -6.86 -6.93 -19.05
N SER A 23 -6.35 -7.72 -19.98
CA SER A 23 -5.17 -8.55 -19.73
C SER A 23 -3.93 -7.70 -19.47
N THR A 24 -3.69 -6.67 -20.31
CA THR A 24 -2.58 -5.74 -20.13
C THR A 24 -2.62 -5.06 -18.77
N PHE A 25 -3.81 -4.59 -18.38
CA PHE A 25 -4.03 -3.95 -17.09
C PHE A 25 -3.77 -4.90 -15.92
N TRP A 26 -4.42 -6.07 -15.88
CA TRP A 26 -4.33 -6.98 -14.73
C TRP A 26 -2.96 -7.62 -14.56
N TRP A 27 -2.23 -7.90 -15.64
CA TRP A 27 -0.85 -8.36 -15.53
C TRP A 27 0.08 -7.30 -14.94
N TYR A 28 -0.15 -6.04 -15.30
CA TYR A 28 0.60 -4.94 -14.72
C TYR A 28 0.23 -4.69 -13.25
N ILE A 29 -1.05 -4.74 -12.88
CA ILE A 29 -1.48 -4.67 -11.48
C ILE A 29 -0.88 -5.83 -10.67
N LEU A 30 -0.88 -7.06 -11.19
CA LEU A 30 -0.24 -8.19 -10.51
C LEU A 30 1.25 -7.95 -10.28
N PHE A 31 1.95 -7.40 -11.28
CA PHE A 31 3.36 -7.01 -11.12
C PHE A 31 3.54 -5.99 -9.98
N LEU A 32 2.74 -4.93 -9.93
CA LEU A 32 2.81 -3.93 -8.87
C LEU A 32 2.51 -4.54 -7.48
N LEU A 33 1.55 -5.47 -7.39
CA LEU A 33 1.26 -6.21 -6.16
C LEU A 33 2.45 -7.06 -5.71
N ILE A 34 3.13 -7.75 -6.64
CA ILE A 34 4.34 -8.53 -6.33
C ILE A 34 5.46 -7.60 -5.83
N VAL A 35 5.68 -6.46 -6.49
CA VAL A 35 6.68 -5.46 -6.06
C VAL A 35 6.38 -4.97 -4.65
N GLN A 36 5.13 -4.60 -4.37
CA GLN A 36 4.70 -4.16 -3.05
C GLN A 36 4.90 -5.26 -1.99
N PHE A 37 4.56 -6.51 -2.32
CA PHE A 37 4.77 -7.65 -1.42
C PHE A 37 6.26 -7.86 -1.11
N VAL A 38 7.13 -7.84 -2.12
CA VAL A 38 8.58 -7.97 -1.94
C VAL A 38 9.15 -6.84 -1.09
N ILE A 39 8.74 -5.59 -1.34
CA ILE A 39 9.15 -4.45 -0.51
C ILE A 39 8.68 -4.63 0.94
N GLY A 40 7.46 -5.11 1.15
CA GLY A 40 6.94 -5.43 2.48
C GLY A 40 7.78 -6.47 3.22
N LEU A 41 8.18 -7.55 2.53
CA LEU A 41 9.09 -8.56 3.09
C LEU A 41 10.44 -7.95 3.46
N LEU A 42 11.03 -7.14 2.58
CA LEU A 42 12.31 -6.48 2.85
C LEU A 42 12.21 -5.48 4.01
N ALA A 43 11.09 -4.75 4.11
CA ALA A 43 10.81 -3.82 5.20
C ALA A 43 10.67 -4.52 6.57
N SER A 44 10.35 -5.81 6.58
CA SER A 44 10.30 -6.60 7.82
C SER A 44 11.69 -6.94 8.38
N ILE A 45 12.73 -6.96 7.54
CA ILE A 45 14.08 -7.39 7.96
C ILE A 45 14.64 -6.47 9.06
N PRO A 46 14.66 -5.12 8.92
CA PRO A 46 15.14 -4.24 9.98
C PRO A 46 14.36 -4.38 11.29
N LEU A 47 13.04 -4.65 11.21
CA LEU A 47 12.21 -4.89 12.38
C LEU A 47 12.66 -6.17 13.11
N VAL A 48 12.75 -7.30 12.40
CA VAL A 48 13.16 -8.59 12.98
C VAL A 48 14.57 -8.51 13.54
N VAL A 49 15.51 -7.93 12.81
CA VAL A 49 16.90 -7.75 13.26
C VAL A 49 16.94 -6.87 14.51
N GLY A 50 16.21 -5.75 14.50
CA GLY A 50 16.19 -4.80 15.59
C GLY A 50 15.58 -5.36 16.89
N THR A 51 14.47 -6.10 16.81
CA THR A 51 13.85 -6.70 17.99
C THR A 51 14.64 -7.89 18.51
N THR A 52 15.19 -8.73 17.62
CA THR A 52 16.04 -9.87 18.02
C THR A 52 17.33 -9.38 18.68
N SER A 53 17.96 -8.34 18.16
CA SER A 53 19.17 -7.77 18.80
C SER A 53 18.85 -7.25 20.20
N ALA A 54 17.73 -6.53 20.35
CA ALA A 54 17.29 -6.04 21.66
C ALA A 54 16.99 -7.17 22.65
N ALA A 55 16.39 -8.27 22.20
CA ALA A 55 16.15 -9.45 23.03
C ALA A 55 17.46 -10.10 23.52
N ILE A 56 18.47 -10.22 22.64
CA ILE A 56 19.78 -10.77 22.98
C ILE A 56 20.49 -9.88 24.01
N ASP A 57 20.52 -8.57 23.76
CA ASP A 57 21.13 -7.60 24.68
C ASP A 57 20.47 -7.66 26.06
N ALA A 58 19.13 -7.77 26.09
CA ALA A 58 18.38 -7.87 27.32
C ALA A 58 18.71 -9.13 28.13
N ALA A 59 18.78 -10.27 27.46
CA ALA A 59 19.13 -11.55 28.07
C ALA A 59 20.56 -11.56 28.63
N GLN A 60 21.51 -10.90 27.95
CA GLN A 60 22.90 -10.81 28.39
C GLN A 60 23.11 -9.84 29.55
N SER A 61 22.26 -8.81 29.67
CA SER A 61 22.38 -7.76 30.67
C SER A 61 21.88 -8.17 32.07
N GLY A 62 21.33 -9.38 32.22
CA GLY A 62 20.75 -9.85 33.49
C GLY A 62 19.53 -9.04 33.94
N MET A 63 18.85 -8.38 32.99
CA MET A 63 17.66 -7.58 33.25
C MET A 63 16.48 -8.47 33.68
N SER A 64 15.57 -7.92 34.48
CA SER A 64 14.34 -8.62 34.83
C SER A 64 13.44 -8.77 33.60
N GLU A 65 12.51 -9.73 33.65
CA GLU A 65 11.55 -9.98 32.57
C GLU A 65 10.76 -8.72 32.20
N ALA A 66 10.33 -7.95 33.21
CA ALA A 66 9.64 -6.68 33.01
C ALA A 66 10.51 -5.62 32.30
N GLN A 67 11.81 -5.56 32.59
CA GLN A 67 12.74 -4.63 31.92
C GLN A 67 13.00 -5.03 30.47
N MET A 68 13.10 -6.34 30.20
CA MET A 68 13.23 -6.88 28.85
C MET A 68 12.02 -6.53 27.99
N GLU A 69 10.81 -6.70 28.53
CA GLU A 69 9.56 -6.35 27.85
C GLU A 69 9.52 -4.86 27.46
N VAL A 70 9.82 -3.96 28.40
CA VAL A 70 9.89 -2.51 28.14
C VAL A 70 10.92 -2.16 27.05
N GLN A 71 12.10 -2.78 27.07
CA GLN A 71 13.13 -2.54 26.05
C GLN A 71 12.67 -3.00 24.66
N LEU A 72 11.99 -4.15 24.58
CA LEU A 72 11.44 -4.66 23.31
C LEU A 72 10.38 -3.70 22.74
N PHE A 73 9.46 -3.20 23.57
CA PHE A 73 8.46 -2.22 23.15
C PHE A 73 9.08 -0.90 22.69
N ASN A 74 10.09 -0.39 23.42
CA ASN A 74 10.85 0.79 22.99
C ASN A 74 11.46 0.59 21.60
N LYS A 75 12.08 -0.57 21.37
CA LYS A 75 12.68 -0.88 20.07
C LYS A 75 11.64 -0.98 18.96
N MET A 76 10.47 -1.56 19.25
CA MET A 76 9.36 -1.61 18.30
C MET A 76 8.84 -0.20 17.97
N ALA A 77 8.70 0.67 18.97
CA ALA A 77 8.29 2.06 18.80
C ALA A 77 9.28 2.83 17.89
N ASP A 78 10.58 2.66 18.06
CA ASP A 78 11.59 3.24 17.18
C ASP A 78 11.40 2.81 15.71
N MET A 79 11.03 1.54 15.50
CA MET A 79 10.83 0.98 14.15
C MET A 79 9.49 1.38 13.51
N VAL A 80 8.50 1.89 14.27
CA VAL A 80 7.21 2.35 13.71
C VAL A 80 7.42 3.45 12.68
N GLY A 81 8.27 4.43 12.99
CA GLY A 81 8.53 5.55 12.08
C GLY A 81 9.13 5.07 10.77
N LEU A 82 10.17 4.22 10.84
CA LEU A 82 10.84 3.67 9.67
C LEU A 82 9.88 2.85 8.80
N THR A 83 9.15 1.90 9.40
CA THR A 83 8.24 1.02 8.67
C THR A 83 7.07 1.78 8.05
N THR A 84 6.55 2.80 8.75
CA THR A 84 5.48 3.66 8.22
C THR A 84 5.97 4.48 7.02
N TRP A 85 7.15 5.09 7.10
CA TRP A 85 7.70 5.85 5.97
C TRP A 85 7.98 4.97 4.76
N ILE A 86 8.52 3.76 4.95
CA ILE A 86 8.69 2.79 3.86
C ILE A 86 7.34 2.48 3.21
N SER A 87 6.31 2.21 4.00
CA SER A 87 4.95 1.93 3.52
C SER A 87 4.34 3.10 2.75
N VAL A 88 4.47 4.33 3.26
CA VAL A 88 3.97 5.56 2.62
C VAL A 88 4.64 5.80 1.28
N ILE A 89 5.98 5.74 1.24
CA ILE A 89 6.76 5.96 0.01
C ILE A 89 6.41 4.90 -1.02
N THR A 90 6.35 3.63 -0.60
CA THR A 90 5.98 2.52 -1.49
C THR A 90 4.58 2.71 -2.05
N SER A 91 3.60 3.03 -1.20
CA SER A 91 2.21 3.27 -1.62
C SER A 91 2.10 4.43 -2.60
N ALA A 92 2.81 5.53 -2.36
CA ALA A 92 2.86 6.67 -3.28
C ALA A 92 3.45 6.27 -4.64
N ILE A 93 4.59 5.57 -4.66
CA ILE A 93 5.23 5.10 -5.89
C ILE A 93 4.31 4.15 -6.67
N ILE A 94 3.74 3.14 -6.00
CA ILE A 94 2.83 2.17 -6.65
C ILE A 94 1.60 2.88 -7.24
N THR A 95 1.05 3.86 -6.53
CA THR A 95 -0.08 4.66 -7.00
C THR A 95 0.28 5.43 -8.27
N LEU A 96 1.43 6.08 -8.29
CA LEU A 96 1.92 6.81 -9.46
C LEU A 96 2.18 5.86 -10.65
N LEU A 97 2.77 4.69 -10.39
CA LEU A 97 3.04 3.68 -11.41
C LEU A 97 1.74 3.10 -12.00
N ALA A 98 0.69 2.96 -11.20
CA ALA A 98 -0.61 2.43 -11.65
C ALA A 98 -1.46 3.46 -12.39
N LEU A 99 -1.26 4.75 -12.11
CA LEU A 99 -2.22 5.81 -12.45
C LEU A 99 -2.51 5.90 -13.96
N ALA A 100 -1.49 5.97 -14.81
CA ALA A 100 -1.71 6.07 -16.26
C ALA A 100 -2.35 4.80 -16.84
N SER A 101 -1.97 3.61 -16.33
CA SER A 101 -2.59 2.34 -16.74
C SER A 101 -4.06 2.27 -16.33
N PHE A 102 -4.41 2.76 -15.14
CA PHE A 102 -5.79 2.82 -14.68
C PHE A 102 -6.63 3.81 -15.50
N GLY A 103 -6.08 4.97 -15.86
CA GLY A 103 -6.73 5.91 -16.79
C GLY A 103 -7.06 5.25 -18.13
N ARG A 104 -6.08 4.57 -18.75
CA ARG A 104 -6.30 3.82 -19.99
C ARG A 104 -7.27 2.64 -19.84
N ARG A 105 -7.35 2.01 -18.67
CA ARG A 105 -8.34 0.96 -18.35
C ARG A 105 -9.76 1.54 -18.27
N LEU A 106 -9.92 2.72 -17.66
CA LEU A 106 -11.20 3.44 -17.62
C LEU A 106 -11.66 3.80 -19.04
N HIS A 107 -10.77 4.34 -19.86
CA HIS A 107 -11.02 4.66 -21.27
C HIS A 107 -11.45 3.45 -22.09
N ASP A 108 -10.85 2.29 -21.84
CA ASP A 108 -11.23 1.06 -22.54
C ASP A 108 -12.66 0.58 -22.17
N GLY A 109 -13.14 0.91 -20.98
CA GLY A 109 -14.54 0.70 -20.60
C GLY A 109 -15.50 1.82 -21.04
N GLY A 110 -15.00 2.87 -21.70
CA GLY A 110 -15.78 4.04 -22.11
C GLY A 110 -16.00 5.08 -20.99
N PHE A 111 -15.30 4.96 -19.86
CA PHE A 111 -15.41 5.89 -18.73
C PHE A 111 -14.40 7.03 -18.84
N SER A 112 -14.73 8.16 -18.21
CA SER A 112 -13.79 9.27 -18.02
C SER A 112 -12.67 8.89 -17.05
N GLU A 113 -11.44 9.33 -17.32
CA GLU A 113 -10.31 9.27 -16.40
C GLU A 113 -10.56 9.95 -15.05
N LEU A 114 -11.57 10.83 -14.92
CA LEU A 114 -11.95 11.46 -13.65
C LEU A 114 -12.33 10.44 -12.56
N TRP A 115 -12.77 9.23 -12.94
CA TRP A 115 -13.02 8.15 -11.98
C TRP A 115 -11.74 7.69 -11.25
N ALA A 116 -10.55 7.97 -11.79
CA ALA A 116 -9.28 7.78 -11.11
C ALA A 116 -9.11 8.68 -9.87
N ALA A 117 -9.91 9.75 -9.73
CA ALA A 117 -9.92 10.56 -8.53
C ALA A 117 -10.33 9.77 -7.29
N ILE A 118 -11.20 8.75 -7.40
CA ILE A 118 -11.62 7.94 -6.25
C ILE A 118 -10.44 7.21 -5.60
N PRO A 119 -9.69 6.34 -6.31
CA PRO A 119 -8.53 5.69 -5.72
C PRO A 119 -7.43 6.69 -5.35
N LEU A 120 -7.22 7.78 -6.11
CA LEU A 120 -6.21 8.79 -5.76
C LEU A 120 -6.52 9.49 -4.44
N MET A 121 -7.75 9.97 -4.25
CA MET A 121 -8.15 10.71 -3.05
C MET A 121 -8.18 9.82 -1.81
N THR A 122 -8.69 8.60 -1.94
CA THR A 122 -8.70 7.62 -0.82
C THR A 122 -7.29 7.19 -0.44
N GLN A 123 -6.39 7.03 -1.41
CA GLN A 123 -4.99 6.71 -1.15
C GLN A 123 -4.23 7.89 -0.53
N ALA A 124 -4.46 9.12 -1.00
CA ALA A 124 -3.89 10.33 -0.41
C ALA A 124 -4.35 10.51 1.06
N ALA A 125 -5.64 10.28 1.33
CA ALA A 125 -6.18 10.29 2.69
C ALA A 125 -5.56 9.20 3.58
N THR A 126 -5.35 8.00 3.04
CA THR A 126 -4.67 6.89 3.74
C THR A 126 -3.22 7.23 4.08
N ILE A 127 -2.49 7.84 3.15
CA ILE A 127 -1.11 8.31 3.36
C ILE A 127 -1.07 9.39 4.44
N TYR A 128 -1.91 10.42 4.32
CA TYR A 128 -2.01 11.50 5.31
C TYR A 128 -2.30 10.96 6.72
N PHE A 129 -3.27 10.05 6.81
CA PHE A 129 -3.62 9.40 8.07
C PHE A 129 -2.46 8.57 8.64
N SER A 130 -1.76 7.81 7.80
CA SER A 130 -0.62 7.00 8.23
C SER A 130 0.49 7.86 8.83
N ILE A 131 0.80 9.00 8.21
CA ILE A 131 1.83 9.94 8.69
C ILE A 131 1.41 10.56 10.03
N THR A 132 0.17 11.05 10.12
CA THR A 132 -0.33 11.73 11.34
C THR A 132 -0.49 10.79 12.54
N MET A 133 -0.55 9.48 12.30
CA MET A 133 -0.67 8.45 13.34
C MET A 133 0.68 7.89 13.81
N ILE A 134 1.83 8.31 13.26
CA ILE A 134 3.14 7.78 13.65
C ILE A 134 3.40 7.97 15.15
N ASP A 135 3.27 9.20 15.66
CA ASP A 135 3.58 9.50 17.06
C ASP A 135 2.59 8.81 18.00
N LYS A 136 1.30 8.82 17.65
CA LYS A 136 0.27 8.09 18.40
C LYS A 136 0.55 6.58 18.45
N ALA A 137 1.01 5.99 17.35
CA ALA A 137 1.35 4.56 17.28
C ALA A 137 2.59 4.23 18.12
N LYS A 138 3.57 5.13 18.21
CA LYS A 138 4.71 5.00 19.14
C LYS A 138 4.23 5.05 20.58
N ASP A 139 3.44 6.06 20.94
CA ASP A 139 2.90 6.22 22.29
C ASP A 139 2.07 5.01 22.72
N MET A 140 1.28 4.44 21.81
CA MET A 140 0.54 3.20 22.03
C MET A 140 1.45 2.03 22.42
N LEU A 141 2.55 1.82 21.68
CA LEU A 141 3.50 0.74 21.98
C LEU A 141 4.22 0.96 23.31
N LEU A 142 4.62 2.19 23.60
CA LEU A 142 5.26 2.55 24.87
C LEU A 142 4.30 2.36 26.05
N THR A 143 3.02 2.70 25.87
CA THR A 143 1.97 2.52 26.87
C THR A 143 1.62 1.05 27.08
N ALA A 144 1.65 0.23 26.02
CA ALA A 144 1.40 -1.21 26.11
C ALA A 144 2.46 -1.95 26.93
N GLY A 145 3.71 -1.46 26.95
CA GLY A 145 4.76 -1.95 27.85
C GLY A 145 4.53 -1.63 29.33
N ASN A 146 3.48 -0.85 29.67
CA ASN A 146 3.08 -0.53 31.03
C ASN A 146 1.74 -1.21 31.36
N ALA A 147 1.79 -2.31 32.11
CA ALA A 147 0.64 -3.19 32.43
C ALA A 147 -0.58 -2.48 33.06
N GLU A 148 -0.38 -1.30 33.67
CA GLU A 148 -1.41 -0.51 34.36
C GLU A 148 -2.44 0.14 33.41
N ASN A 149 -2.14 0.25 32.12
CA ASN A 149 -2.95 1.01 31.14
C ASN A 149 -3.78 0.13 30.19
N THR A 150 -4.11 -1.11 30.59
CA THR A 150 -4.79 -2.10 29.74
C THR A 150 -6.17 -1.64 29.24
N GLU A 151 -6.93 -0.91 30.06
CA GLU A 151 -8.22 -0.32 29.65
C GLU A 151 -8.05 0.84 28.65
N ALA A 152 -7.02 1.67 28.84
CA ALA A 152 -6.70 2.77 27.92
C ALA A 152 -6.27 2.23 26.55
N LEU A 153 -5.52 1.13 26.52
CA LEU A 153 -5.14 0.42 25.30
C LEU A 153 -6.37 -0.16 24.58
N ALA A 154 -7.30 -0.80 25.31
CA ALA A 154 -8.53 -1.34 24.72
C ALA A 154 -9.42 -0.25 24.09
N ALA A 155 -9.54 0.92 24.73
CA ALA A 155 -10.25 2.06 24.16
C ALA A 155 -9.53 2.64 22.92
N GLN A 156 -8.19 2.65 22.92
CA GLN A 156 -7.38 3.11 21.79
C GLN A 156 -7.37 2.15 20.59
N MET A 157 -7.53 0.85 20.83
CA MET A 157 -7.65 -0.20 19.81
C MET A 157 -9.04 -0.30 19.19
N SER A 158 -10.01 0.52 19.64
CA SER A 158 -11.31 0.61 18.98
C SER A 158 -11.14 0.89 17.49
N ALA A 159 -11.93 0.20 16.65
CA ALA A 159 -11.78 0.24 15.21
C ALA A 159 -11.87 1.69 14.69
N ASN A 160 -10.74 2.26 14.28
CA ASN A 160 -10.72 3.59 13.70
C ASN A 160 -11.33 3.50 12.29
N PRO A 161 -12.49 4.13 12.02
CA PRO A 161 -13.15 4.05 10.73
C PRO A 161 -12.26 4.49 9.55
N MET A 162 -11.27 5.35 9.84
CA MET A 162 -10.30 5.82 8.85
C MET A 162 -9.41 4.70 8.30
N SER A 163 -9.24 3.59 9.03
CA SER A 163 -8.50 2.41 8.55
C SER A 163 -9.16 1.76 7.32
N TYR A 164 -10.44 2.06 7.08
CA TYR A 164 -11.20 1.47 5.97
C TYR A 164 -11.23 2.33 4.70
N ILE A 165 -10.74 3.58 4.74
CA ILE A 165 -10.89 4.51 3.61
C ILE A 165 -10.15 4.03 2.36
N GLY A 166 -8.97 3.42 2.50
CA GLY A 166 -8.19 2.88 1.39
C GLY A 166 -8.89 1.75 0.63
N TRP A 167 -9.77 0.99 1.31
CA TRP A 167 -10.52 -0.10 0.67
C TRP A 167 -11.49 0.42 -0.38
N ILE A 168 -12.03 1.62 -0.23
CA ILE A 168 -12.89 2.25 -1.22
C ILE A 168 -12.12 2.44 -2.54
N GLY A 169 -10.86 2.86 -2.46
CA GLY A 169 -9.98 2.99 -3.62
C GLY A 169 -9.71 1.65 -4.30
N TYR A 170 -9.37 0.62 -3.53
CA TYR A 170 -9.16 -0.73 -4.07
C TYR A 170 -10.42 -1.29 -4.72
N LEU A 171 -11.59 -1.11 -4.12
CA LEU A 171 -12.86 -1.53 -4.69
C LEU A 171 -13.16 -0.80 -6.00
N ALA A 172 -12.85 0.49 -6.10
CA ALA A 172 -12.98 1.23 -7.35
C ALA A 172 -12.06 0.65 -8.44
N VAL A 173 -10.77 0.41 -8.13
CA VAL A 173 -9.81 -0.18 -9.07
C VAL A 173 -10.25 -1.56 -9.53
N ILE A 174 -10.72 -2.42 -8.61
CA ILE A 174 -11.21 -3.75 -8.93
C ILE A 174 -12.47 -3.68 -9.79
N THR A 175 -13.44 -2.85 -9.40
CA THR A 175 -14.72 -2.72 -10.11
C THR A 175 -14.48 -2.27 -11.55
N PHE A 176 -13.79 -1.15 -11.77
CA PHE A 176 -13.49 -0.63 -13.10
C PHE A 176 -12.50 -1.53 -13.88
N GLY A 177 -11.57 -2.17 -13.19
CA GLY A 177 -10.65 -3.15 -13.78
C GLY A 177 -11.38 -4.37 -14.35
N MET A 178 -12.49 -4.80 -13.74
CA MET A 178 -13.31 -5.93 -14.19
C MET A 178 -14.38 -5.53 -15.22
N MET A 179 -14.70 -4.25 -15.38
CA MET A 179 -15.75 -3.81 -16.33
C MET A 179 -15.45 -4.24 -17.77
N ARG A 180 -16.50 -4.43 -18.57
CA ARG A 180 -16.40 -4.85 -19.98
C ARG A 180 -15.70 -3.77 -20.81
N SER A 181 -14.88 -4.22 -21.73
CA SER A 181 -14.25 -3.36 -22.74
C SER A 181 -15.30 -2.94 -23.76
N GLU A 182 -15.23 -1.70 -24.22
CA GLU A 182 -16.03 -1.19 -25.33
C GLU A 182 -15.62 -1.91 -26.62
N PRO A 183 -16.50 -2.70 -27.26
CA PRO A 183 -16.14 -3.52 -28.41
C PRO A 183 -15.86 -2.71 -29.68
N THR A 184 -16.18 -1.42 -29.69
CA THR A 184 -16.01 -0.53 -30.82
C THR A 184 -14.96 0.54 -30.55
N THR A 185 -14.54 1.25 -31.60
CA THR A 185 -13.72 2.46 -31.45
C THR A 185 -14.51 3.50 -30.67
N ASN A 186 -13.90 4.09 -29.66
CA ASN A 186 -14.49 5.16 -28.87
C ASN A 186 -13.62 6.42 -28.94
N GLN A 187 -14.02 7.49 -28.25
CA GLN A 187 -13.30 8.77 -28.25
C GLN A 187 -11.84 8.69 -27.74
N TYR A 188 -11.47 7.59 -27.08
CA TYR A 188 -10.13 7.36 -26.55
C TYR A 188 -9.26 6.49 -27.47
N GLY A 189 -9.81 6.00 -28.58
CA GLY A 189 -9.07 5.30 -29.63
C GLY A 189 -9.68 3.94 -30.03
N GLU A 190 -8.94 3.26 -30.90
CA GLU A 190 -9.28 1.93 -31.40
C GLU A 190 -9.26 0.87 -30.29
N VAL A 191 -9.94 -0.25 -30.55
CA VAL A 191 -9.96 -1.38 -29.63
C VAL A 191 -8.54 -1.89 -29.40
N PRO A 192 -8.06 -1.98 -28.14
CA PRO A 192 -6.70 -2.41 -27.87
C PRO A 192 -6.50 -3.86 -28.29
N LYS A 193 -5.46 -4.13 -29.06
CA LYS A 193 -5.01 -5.50 -29.34
C LYS A 193 -4.45 -6.09 -28.05
N ALA A 194 -4.92 -7.27 -27.66
CA ALA A 194 -4.34 -7.97 -26.52
C ALA A 194 -2.88 -8.36 -26.83
N PRO A 195 -1.94 -8.29 -25.87
CA PRO A 195 -0.56 -8.69 -26.09
C PRO A 195 -0.51 -10.17 -26.53
N GLY A 196 -0.02 -10.43 -27.75
CA GLY A 196 0.09 -11.78 -28.33
C GLY A 196 -0.88 -12.12 -29.46
N TYR A 197 -1.62 -11.13 -30.02
CA TYR A 197 -2.43 -11.26 -31.24
C TYR A 197 -2.05 -10.22 -32.30
#